data_AF-A0A9P1JFZ4-F1
#
_entry.id   AF-A0A9P1JFZ4-F1
#
_cell.length_a   1.000
_cell.length_b   1.000
_cell.length_c   1.000
_cell.angle_alpha   90.00
_cell.angle_beta   90.00
_cell.angle_gamma   90.00
#
_symmetry.space_group_name_H-M   'P 1'
#
loop_
_entity.id
_entity.type
_entity.pdbx_description
1 polymer ?
#
loop_
_entity_poly.entity_id
_entity_poly.type
_entity_poly.pdbx_seq_one_letter_code
_entity_poly.pdbx_strand_id
1 'polypeptide(L)'
;MPYYYKKTKEYFERKENKVYEAKIKIIYGLLQQDQRKSIETCRGGISYLYEVNDLDSVFDLSLVISEHCEKHGLFKEALEFSKHAILAEKKMRHLEGL
;
A
#
# COMPACT_ATOMS: atom_id res chain seq x y z
N MET A 1 10.80 17.20 -0.70
CA MET A 1 9.98 16.28 -1.50
C MET A 1 10.74 15.97 -2.79
N PRO A 2 10.97 14.70 -3.16
CA PRO A 2 11.63 14.33 -4.41
C PRO A 2 10.86 14.85 -5.64
N TYR A 3 11.60 15.28 -6.68
CA TYR A 3 11.04 15.91 -7.88
C TYR A 3 9.95 15.07 -8.55
N TYR A 4 10.20 13.78 -8.75
CA TYR A 4 9.25 12.88 -9.41
C TYR A 4 7.99 12.66 -8.57
N TYR A 5 8.11 12.51 -7.25
CA TYR A 5 6.94 12.37 -6.38
C TYR A 5 6.02 13.60 -6.46
N LYS A 6 6.60 14.81 -6.44
CA LYS A 6 5.84 16.06 -6.58
C LYS A 6 5.10 16.13 -7.93
N LYS A 7 5.82 15.88 -9.03
CA LYS A 7 5.24 15.93 -10.39
C LYS A 7 4.13 14.90 -10.60
N THR A 8 4.35 13.69 -10.09
CA THR A 8 3.37 12.60 -10.15
C THR A 8 2.13 12.96 -9.31
N LYS A 9 2.32 13.46 -8.08
CA LYS A 9 1.21 13.89 -7.22
C LYS A 9 0.36 15.00 -7.88
N GLU A 10 1.00 16.05 -8.39
CA GLU A 10 0.32 17.15 -9.09
C GLU A 10 -0.46 16.69 -10.33
N TYR A 11 0.05 15.69 -11.05
CA TYR A 11 -0.64 15.09 -12.20
C TYR A 11 -1.92 14.35 -11.78
N PHE A 12 -1.87 13.57 -10.69
CA PHE A 12 -3.03 12.78 -10.25
C PHE A 12 -4.07 13.58 -9.50
N GLU A 13 -3.67 14.62 -8.75
CA GLU A 13 -4.60 15.59 -8.18
C GLU A 13 -5.46 16.23 -9.28
N ARG A 14 -4.88 16.52 -10.46
CA ARG A 14 -5.62 17.04 -11.62
C ARG A 14 -6.51 16.00 -12.33
N LYS A 15 -6.26 14.71 -12.10
CA LYS A 15 -6.99 13.60 -12.74
C LYS A 15 -8.02 12.95 -11.80
N GLU A 16 -8.12 13.42 -10.56
CA GLU A 16 -8.98 12.88 -9.50
C GLU A 16 -8.87 11.36 -9.28
N ASN A 17 -7.74 10.75 -9.66
CA ASN A 17 -7.53 9.31 -9.52
C ASN A 17 -6.97 8.97 -8.12
N LYS A 18 -7.89 8.90 -7.15
CA LYS A 18 -7.57 8.63 -5.74
C LYS A 18 -6.95 7.24 -5.51
N VAL A 19 -7.28 6.25 -6.35
CA VAL A 19 -6.66 4.91 -6.34
C VAL A 19 -5.17 5.01 -6.63
N TYR A 20 -4.80 5.68 -7.71
CA TYR A 20 -3.39 5.81 -8.07
C TYR A 20 -2.62 6.69 -7.07
N GLU A 21 -3.27 7.74 -6.53
CA GLU A 21 -2.70 8.56 -5.47
C GLU A 21 -2.36 7.73 -4.21
N ALA A 22 -3.24 6.80 -3.81
CA ALA A 22 -2.98 5.91 -2.68
C ALA A 22 -1.76 4.99 -2.93
N LYS A 23 -1.64 4.41 -4.13
CA LYS A 23 -0.48 3.57 -4.52
C LYS A 23 0.83 4.36 -4.41
N ILE A 24 0.85 5.58 -4.96
CA ILE A 24 2.04 6.45 -4.88
C ILE A 24 2.39 6.79 -3.43
N LYS A 25 1.39 7.11 -2.60
CA LYS A 25 1.61 7.42 -1.18
C LYS A 25 2.25 6.26 -0.43
N ILE A 26 1.81 5.03 -0.68
CA ILE A 26 2.41 3.82 -0.10
C ILE A 26 3.88 3.71 -0.51
N ILE A 27 4.16 3.72 -1.82
CA ILE A 27 5.53 3.59 -2.35
C ILE A 27 6.44 4.70 -1.79
N TYR A 28 5.94 5.93 -1.72
CA TYR A 28 6.68 7.03 -1.15
C TYR A 28 6.89 6.92 0.36
N GLY A 29 5.90 6.37 1.09
CA GLY A 29 6.03 6.06 2.51
C GLY A 29 7.25 5.18 2.77
N LEU A 30 7.38 4.10 2.01
CA LEU A 30 8.50 3.14 2.11
C LEU A 30 9.89 3.76 1.86
N LEU A 31 9.96 4.92 1.20
CA LEU A 31 11.21 5.64 0.95
C LEU A 31 11.58 6.64 2.05
N GLN A 32 10.71 6.85 3.05
CA GLN A 32 10.98 7.79 4.14
C GLN A 32 11.85 7.18 5.24
N GLN A 33 12.70 8.01 5.84
CA GLN A 33 13.56 7.61 6.96
C GLN A 33 12.79 7.44 8.27
N ASP A 34 11.64 8.12 8.43
CA ASP A 34 10.76 7.95 9.60
C ASP A 34 9.88 6.72 9.41
N GLN A 35 10.31 5.62 10.02
CA GLN A 35 9.62 4.33 9.94
C GLN A 35 8.19 4.39 10.49
N ARG A 36 7.93 5.08 11.62
CA ARG A 36 6.57 5.13 12.19
C ARG A 36 5.60 5.83 11.25
N LYS A 37 6.01 6.99 10.73
CA LYS A 37 5.18 7.77 9.80
C LYS A 37 4.99 7.04 8.46
N SER A 38 6.01 6.31 8.02
CA SER A 38 5.95 5.45 6.84
C SER A 38 4.88 4.36 6.99
N ILE A 39 4.90 3.62 8.10
CA ILE A 39 3.94 2.53 8.35
C ILE A 39 2.50 3.04 8.43
N GLU A 40 2.25 4.15 9.14
CA GLU A 40 0.92 4.76 9.21
C GLU A 40 0.40 5.19 7.82
N THR A 41 1.28 5.75 6.99
CA THR A 41 0.94 6.11 5.61
C THR A 41 0.58 4.87 4.79
N CYS A 42 1.33 3.78 4.97
CA CYS A 42 1.08 2.51 4.29
C CYS A 42 -0.25 1.89 4.72
N ARG A 43 -0.55 1.86 6.02
CA ARG A 43 -1.85 1.39 6.56
C ARG A 43 -3.01 2.14 5.94
N GLY A 44 -2.96 3.47 5.95
CA GLY A 44 -4.02 4.30 5.36
C GLY A 44 -4.24 4.03 3.88
N GLY A 45 -3.16 3.84 3.12
CA GLY A 45 -3.23 3.49 1.71
C GLY A 45 -3.84 2.10 1.46
N ILE A 46 -3.42 1.09 2.23
CA ILE A 46 -3.95 -0.28 2.11
C ILE A 46 -5.43 -0.34 2.48
N SER A 47 -5.84 0.31 3.57
CA SER A 47 -7.25 0.38 3.95
C SER A 47 -8.10 1.01 2.85
N TYR A 48 -7.64 2.13 2.28
CA TYR A 48 -8.35 2.80 1.18
C TYR A 48 -8.47 1.90 -0.06
N LEU A 49 -7.39 1.23 -0.47
CA LEU A 49 -7.41 0.32 -1.63
C LEU A 49 -8.35 -0.86 -1.41
N TYR A 50 -8.42 -1.37 -0.18
CA TYR A 50 -9.34 -2.44 0.19
C TYR A 50 -10.81 -1.96 0.15
N GLU A 51 -11.11 -0.77 0.66
CA GLU A 51 -12.44 -0.15 0.64
C GLU A 51 -12.97 0.04 -0.78
N VAL A 52 -12.12 0.47 -1.72
CA VAL A 52 -12.49 0.65 -3.14
C VAL A 52 -12.38 -0.63 -3.97
N ASN A 53 -12.14 -1.77 -3.32
CA ASN A 53 -12.06 -3.11 -3.92
C ASN A 53 -10.95 -3.28 -4.99
N ASP A 54 -9.85 -2.53 -4.87
CA ASP A 54 -8.63 -2.72 -5.67
C ASP A 54 -7.76 -3.82 -5.03
N LEU A 55 -8.27 -5.05 -5.05
CA LEU A 55 -7.72 -6.18 -4.29
C LEU A 55 -6.34 -6.64 -4.80
N ASP A 56 -6.09 -6.56 -6.10
CA ASP A 56 -4.76 -6.84 -6.69
C ASP A 56 -3.71 -5.93 -6.06
N SER A 57 -4.03 -4.64 -5.94
CA SER A 57 -3.10 -3.67 -5.36
C SER A 57 -2.95 -3.85 -3.85
N VAL A 58 -4.00 -4.26 -3.15
CA VAL A 58 -3.89 -4.62 -1.72
C VAL A 58 -2.95 -5.81 -1.58
N PHE A 59 -3.08 -6.83 -2.42
CA PHE A 59 -2.22 -8.01 -2.40
C PHE A 59 -0.75 -7.63 -2.64
N ASP A 60 -0.46 -7.04 -3.80
CA ASP A 60 0.91 -6.72 -4.23
C ASP A 60 1.61 -5.76 -3.26
N LEU A 61 0.95 -4.64 -2.91
CA LEU A 61 1.57 -3.62 -2.07
C LEU A 61 1.73 -4.10 -0.62
N SER A 62 0.80 -4.92 -0.11
CA SER A 62 0.97 -5.47 1.24
C SER A 62 2.17 -6.41 1.32
N LEU A 63 2.45 -7.20 0.29
CA LEU A 63 3.66 -8.03 0.24
C LEU A 63 4.94 -7.17 0.20
N VAL A 64 4.96 -6.11 -0.62
CA VAL A 64 6.09 -5.18 -0.71
C VAL A 64 6.35 -4.48 0.64
N ILE A 65 5.29 -4.02 1.31
CA ILE A 65 5.41 -3.40 2.64
C ILE A 65 5.89 -4.44 3.66
N SER A 66 5.37 -5.67 3.63
CA SER A 66 5.77 -6.75 4.53
C SER A 66 7.26 -7.04 4.42
N GLU A 67 7.76 -7.23 3.20
CA GLU A 67 9.20 -7.47 2.94
C GLU A 67 10.06 -6.29 3.43
N HIS A 68 9.61 -5.05 3.20
CA HIS A 68 10.29 -3.87 3.72
C HIS A 68 10.35 -3.87 5.25
N CYS A 69 9.26 -4.22 5.93
CA CYS A 69 9.21 -4.30 7.38
C CYS A 69 10.16 -5.38 7.93
N GLU A 70 10.18 -6.57 7.32
CA GLU A 70 11.09 -7.66 7.70
C GLU A 70 12.56 -7.25 7.60
N LYS A 71 12.95 -6.58 6.50
CA LYS A 71 14.32 -6.07 6.29
C LYS A 71 14.76 -5.08 7.37
N HIS A 72 13.82 -4.42 8.04
CA HIS A 72 14.08 -3.44 9.10
C HIS A 72 13.79 -3.99 10.51
N GLY A 73 13.51 -5.29 10.66
CA GLY A 73 13.22 -5.92 11.96
C GLY A 73 11.84 -5.60 12.52
N LEU A 74 10.94 -5.03 11.72
CA LEU A 74 9.56 -4.67 12.09
C LEU A 74 8.62 -5.86 11.90
N PHE A 75 8.88 -6.97 12.61
CA PHE A 75 8.19 -8.24 12.37
C PHE A 75 6.68 -8.21 12.67
N LYS A 76 6.24 -7.35 13.58
CA LYS A 76 4.82 -7.20 13.90
C LYS A 76 4.06 -6.59 12.71
N GLU A 77 4.61 -5.52 12.15
CA GLU A 77 4.09 -4.83 10.97
C GLU A 77 4.19 -5.72 9.73
N ALA A 78 5.29 -6.47 9.56
CA ALA A 78 5.41 -7.46 8.50
C ALA A 78 4.27 -8.47 8.52
N LEU A 79 4.00 -9.07 9.69
CA LEU A 79 2.89 -10.00 9.85
C LEU A 79 1.53 -9.35 9.58
N GLU A 80 1.34 -8.10 9.98
CA GLU A 80 0.12 -7.34 9.70
C GLU A 80 -0.12 -7.19 8.20
N PHE A 81 0.87 -6.73 7.44
CA PHE A 81 0.72 -6.56 5.99
C PHE A 81 0.61 -7.90 5.27
N SER A 82 1.35 -8.94 5.69
CA SER A 82 1.15 -10.30 5.17
C SER A 82 -0.30 -10.79 5.34
N LYS A 83 -0.96 -10.46 6.47
CA LYS A 83 -2.38 -10.78 6.67
C LYS A 83 -3.30 -10.01 5.72
N HIS A 84 -3.00 -8.75 5.40
CA HIS A 84 -3.75 -8.00 4.40
C HIS A 84 -3.66 -8.64 3.01
N ALA A 85 -2.47 -9.12 2.61
CA ALA A 85 -2.31 -9.85 1.36
C ALA A 85 -3.18 -11.12 1.32
N ILE A 86 -3.13 -11.94 2.39
CA ILE A 86 -3.95 -13.16 2.49
C ILE A 86 -5.45 -12.84 2.44
N LEU A 87 -5.89 -11.76 3.08
CA LEU A 87 -7.29 -11.35 3.06
C LEU A 87 -7.75 -10.92 1.66
N ALA A 88 -6.92 -10.16 0.94
CA ALA A 88 -7.20 -9.79 -0.45
C ALA A 88 -7.29 -11.02 -1.34
N GLU A 89 -6.32 -11.94 -1.25
CA GLU A 89 -6.31 -13.19 -2.02
C GLU A 89 -7.57 -14.03 -1.80
N LYS A 90 -7.97 -14.22 -0.53
CA LYS A 90 -9.19 -14.96 -0.19
C LYS A 90 -10.44 -14.31 -0.81
N LYS A 91 -10.52 -12.99 -0.76
CA LYS A 91 -11.65 -12.25 -1.33
C LYS A 91 -11.66 -12.33 -2.86
N MET A 92 -10.49 -12.26 -3.51
CA MET A 92 -10.36 -12.44 -4.96
C MET A 92 -10.83 -13.83 -5.39
N ARG A 93 -10.31 -14.90 -4.77
CA ARG A 93 -10.72 -16.28 -5.07
C ARG A 93 -12.23 -16.48 -4.91
N HIS A 94 -12.81 -15.91 -3.86
CA HIS A 94 -14.26 -15.97 -3.65
C HIS A 94 -15.07 -15.29 -4.76
N LEU A 95 -14.58 -14.16 -5.30
CA LEU A 95 -15.21 -13.47 -6.43
C LEU A 95 -15.08 -14.26 -7.75
N GLU A 96 -14.02 -15.06 -7.87
CA GLU A 96 -13.78 -15.94 -9.02
C GLU A 96 -14.55 -17.27 -8.95
N GLY A 97 -15.24 -17.55 -7.84
CA GLY A 97 -15.98 -18.79 -7.62
C GLY A 97 -15.09 -20.00 -7.29
N LEU A 98 -13.87 -19.76 -6.81
CA LEU A 98 -12.88 -20.75 -6.37
C LEU A 98 -12.91 -21.03 -4.87
#